data_AF-A0A4Q4WAG1-F1
#
_entry.id   AF-A0A4Q4WAG1-F1
#
_cell.length_a   1.000
_cell.length_b   1.000
_cell.length_c   1.000
_cell.angle_alpha   90.00
_cell.angle_beta   90.00
_cell.angle_gamma   90.00
#
_symmetry.space_group_name_H-M   'P 1'
#
loop_
_entity.id
_entity.type
_entity.pdbx_description
1 polymer ?
#
loop_
_entity_poly.entity_id
_entity_poly.type
_entity_poly.pdbx_seq_one_letter_code
_entity_poly.pdbx_strand_id
1 'polypeptide(L)'
;MASQIIAEISRSDLAGLPTATGKITGLQQLASYNWLEKPVPTILVPGKVLLTTVLWTLFALITPKGSPPLWSPPLLPPKLTPDSGMVYNDENAARNPRFPLEPLFRALYVENSDFQIGGIDLVTDRNNLRKLLRFVQGSSNDAFQIRVEIAGNRTALFTRVEAKPTDFIQGFRGYGRNFEKAYTTKEFGNSTHHRIVGYDFGGMNCIVRHETDGYVDNESPTQLADNLSDALKGLSISKTDSIINDSAVTTVETGGRAVKLSSTLELKTRAASRNLDMAEAFSQLWISQTPKLVVGYYRNGVFDNVHLRDMTNEIRKWEMTNQTDLGNLACLLAKIIGVVKHSGDRNAVVKYDGGTKLRIVPGDGKPALPDDLYAKWEVEEQRDIDPTQVGRGDVAKLKTKDEGSDTTSGQQRFEYGTTPLLIPDGTPFSDNIDYAVHKGLRQFFRRMPVRLSDYLVLCETLKSLPIDVLGGRRLRDIMDDMRQGKSQWDPGDGGEIEGLKSVARDSAFRLLYMFLVEEFTCEVKEQNSAFNAALFVVSHYRIFKYTTRKIVRAAFEDRFHVSAKQLKTLNQWPIGSEDEAEDVTTEEECLNADFDSDFDSYYDSDF
;
A
#
# COMPACT_ATOMS: atom_id res chain seq x y z
N MET A 1 15.39 26.97 12.16
CA MET A 1 14.84 27.11 13.53
C MET A 1 14.96 25.77 14.23
N ALA A 2 15.54 25.71 15.42
CA ALA A 2 15.64 24.45 16.18
C ALA A 2 14.23 23.98 16.55
N SER A 3 13.88 22.72 16.27
CA SER A 3 12.56 22.20 16.66
C SER A 3 12.45 22.24 18.17
N GLN A 4 11.41 22.87 18.70
CA GLN A 4 11.12 22.87 20.13
C GLN A 4 11.04 21.42 20.64
N ILE A 5 11.70 21.13 21.76
CA ILE A 5 11.65 19.80 22.42
C ILE A 5 10.61 19.89 23.53
N ILE A 6 9.62 18.99 23.52
CA ILE A 6 8.60 18.88 24.58
C ILE A 6 9.22 18.18 25.79
N ALA A 7 9.92 17.06 25.57
CA ALA A 7 10.59 16.31 26.62
C ALA A 7 11.75 15.46 26.07
N GLU A 8 12.67 15.08 26.95
CA GLU A 8 13.63 14.02 26.72
C GLU A 8 13.39 12.89 27.73
N ILE A 9 13.49 11.64 27.31
CA ILE A 9 13.44 10.48 28.21
C ILE A 9 14.73 9.70 28.05
N SER A 10 15.53 9.61 29.11
CA SER A 10 16.72 8.78 29.15
C SER A 10 16.38 7.35 29.58
N ARG A 11 17.13 6.36 29.08
CA ARG A 11 17.08 4.98 29.58
C ARG A 11 17.27 4.91 31.10
N SER A 12 18.14 5.75 31.66
CA SER A 12 18.38 5.83 33.11
C SER A 12 17.14 6.19 33.89
N ASP A 13 16.23 6.97 33.30
CA ASP A 13 15.02 7.46 33.97
C ASP A 13 13.97 6.34 34.09
N LEU A 14 14.16 5.22 33.41
CA LEU A 14 13.29 4.05 33.45
C LEU A 14 13.70 3.09 34.57
N ALA A 15 14.96 3.15 35.03
CA ALA A 15 15.47 2.26 36.05
C ALA A 15 14.94 2.61 37.45
N GLY A 16 14.52 1.59 38.22
CA GLY A 16 14.17 1.73 39.64
C GLY A 16 12.75 2.22 39.95
N LEU A 17 11.89 2.38 38.94
CA LEU A 17 10.45 2.65 39.15
C LEU A 17 9.70 1.37 39.55
N PRO A 18 8.58 1.46 40.29
CA PRO A 18 7.77 0.29 40.62
C PRO A 18 7.38 -0.42 39.32
N THR A 19 7.94 -1.59 39.10
CA THR A 19 7.78 -2.31 37.84
C THR A 19 6.33 -2.77 37.73
N ALA A 20 5.54 -2.12 36.87
CA ALA A 20 4.34 -2.77 36.35
C ALA A 20 4.76 -4.12 35.79
N THR A 21 3.98 -5.18 36.02
CA THR A 21 4.35 -6.52 35.56
C THR A 21 4.55 -6.47 34.05
N GLY A 22 5.76 -6.83 33.59
CA GLY A 22 6.12 -6.85 32.16
C GLY A 22 5.52 -8.05 31.43
N LYS A 23 4.36 -8.51 31.87
CA LYS A 23 3.68 -9.71 31.39
C LYS A 23 2.51 -9.32 30.53
N ILE A 24 2.33 -10.04 29.43
CA ILE A 24 1.10 -9.95 28.62
C ILE A 24 0.03 -10.85 29.22
N THR A 25 -1.17 -10.30 29.45
CA THR A 25 -2.37 -11.03 29.88
C THR A 25 -3.58 -10.65 29.05
N GLY A 26 -4.70 -11.35 29.23
CA GLY A 26 -5.95 -10.96 28.58
C GLY A 26 -5.93 -11.03 27.04
N LEU A 27 -5.09 -11.89 26.45
CA LEU A 27 -4.94 -11.99 24.99
C LEU A 27 -6.26 -12.33 24.31
N GLN A 28 -6.64 -11.50 23.35
CA GLN A 28 -7.81 -11.65 22.49
C GLN A 28 -7.44 -11.38 21.03
N GLN A 29 -7.98 -12.17 20.13
CA GLN A 29 -7.99 -11.84 18.71
C GLN A 29 -9.18 -10.93 18.45
N LEU A 30 -8.93 -9.68 18.06
CA LEU A 30 -9.98 -8.69 17.87
C LEU A 30 -10.48 -8.70 16.43
N ALA A 31 -9.56 -8.60 15.47
CA ALA A 31 -9.89 -8.55 14.05
C ALA A 31 -8.68 -8.90 13.18
N SER A 32 -8.90 -9.00 11.88
CA SER A 32 -7.85 -9.16 10.88
C SER A 32 -8.29 -8.60 9.53
N TYR A 33 -7.32 -8.35 8.65
CA TYR A 33 -7.60 -7.94 7.28
C TYR A 33 -6.48 -8.33 6.33
N ASN A 34 -6.81 -8.49 5.06
CA ASN A 34 -5.83 -8.59 3.98
C ASN A 34 -5.86 -7.32 3.13
N TRP A 35 -4.70 -6.82 2.75
CA TRP A 35 -4.64 -5.88 1.62
C TRP A 35 -4.96 -6.61 0.33
N LEU A 36 -5.77 -5.99 -0.53
CA LEU A 36 -6.03 -6.48 -1.89
C LEU A 36 -5.20 -5.70 -2.92
N GLU A 37 -4.71 -6.40 -3.93
CA GLU A 37 -4.00 -5.79 -5.06
C GLU A 37 -5.01 -5.11 -6.01
N LYS A 38 -5.48 -3.92 -5.59
CA LYS A 38 -6.44 -3.07 -6.30
C LYS A 38 -5.88 -1.64 -6.42
N PRO A 39 -6.29 -0.87 -7.44
CA PRO A 39 -5.86 0.53 -7.61
C PRO A 39 -6.26 1.43 -6.45
N VAL A 40 -7.41 1.16 -5.83
CA VAL A 40 -7.91 1.88 -4.65
C VAL A 40 -7.48 1.10 -3.39
N PRO A 41 -7.06 1.78 -2.30
CA PRO A 41 -6.75 1.12 -1.04
C PRO A 41 -7.94 0.30 -0.54
N THR A 42 -7.86 -1.01 -0.71
CA THR A 42 -8.95 -1.93 -0.41
C THR A 42 -8.46 -3.02 0.54
N ILE A 43 -9.17 -3.19 1.65
CA ILE A 43 -8.95 -4.30 2.58
C ILE A 43 -10.10 -5.30 2.50
N LEU A 44 -9.75 -6.58 2.64
CA LEU A 44 -10.68 -7.67 2.83
C LEU A 44 -10.69 -8.06 4.31
N VAL A 45 -11.85 -7.98 4.95
CA VAL A 45 -12.04 -8.25 6.37
C VAL A 45 -12.96 -9.47 6.54
N PRO A 46 -12.64 -10.45 7.41
CA PRO A 46 -13.57 -11.51 7.75
C PRO A 46 -14.90 -10.90 8.23
N GLY A 47 -16.01 -11.18 7.56
CA GLY A 47 -17.31 -10.63 7.98
C GLY A 47 -17.88 -11.37 9.20
N LYS A 48 -18.69 -10.69 10.02
CA LYS A 48 -19.63 -11.38 10.92
C LYS A 48 -20.61 -12.19 10.07
N VAL A 49 -20.51 -13.51 10.11
CA VAL A 49 -21.48 -14.40 9.45
C VAL A 49 -22.76 -14.40 10.26
N LEU A 50 -23.73 -13.54 9.91
CA LEU A 50 -25.13 -13.77 10.24
C LEU A 50 -25.61 -14.94 9.39
N LEU A 51 -25.45 -16.16 9.92
CA LEU A 51 -25.87 -17.43 9.32
C LEU A 51 -27.29 -17.33 8.74
N THR A 52 -27.41 -17.14 7.42
CA THR A 52 -28.72 -17.24 6.74
C THR A 52 -28.66 -17.81 5.31
N THR A 53 -27.54 -18.29 4.77
CA THR A 53 -27.57 -18.87 3.40
C THR A 53 -26.56 -19.98 3.13
N VAL A 54 -27.08 -21.15 2.70
CA VAL A 54 -26.32 -22.34 2.29
C VAL A 54 -25.42 -22.08 1.07
N LEU A 55 -25.80 -21.13 0.19
CA LEU A 55 -24.99 -20.70 -0.96
C LEU A 55 -23.65 -20.08 -0.53
N TRP A 56 -23.61 -19.33 0.58
CA TRP A 56 -22.37 -18.76 1.07
C TRP A 56 -21.47 -19.84 1.66
N THR A 57 -22.01 -20.82 2.37
CA THR A 57 -21.22 -21.94 2.91
C THR A 57 -20.58 -22.75 1.78
N LEU A 58 -21.30 -23.02 0.67
CA LEU A 58 -20.74 -23.69 -0.49
C LEU A 58 -19.67 -22.81 -1.20
N PHE A 59 -19.91 -21.52 -1.35
CA PHE A 59 -18.96 -20.59 -1.99
C PHE A 59 -17.69 -20.36 -1.15
N ALA A 60 -17.84 -20.28 0.18
CA ALA A 60 -16.76 -20.22 1.16
C ALA A 60 -15.98 -21.55 1.26
N LEU A 61 -16.63 -22.69 0.97
CA LEU A 61 -15.97 -24.00 0.89
C LEU A 61 -15.10 -24.16 -0.37
N ILE A 62 -15.49 -23.50 -1.47
CA ILE A 62 -14.86 -23.69 -2.78
C ILE A 62 -13.74 -22.65 -3.03
N THR A 63 -13.73 -21.54 -2.30
CA THR A 63 -12.62 -20.57 -2.30
C THR A 63 -12.51 -19.87 -0.94
N PRO A 64 -11.57 -20.25 -0.05
CA PRO A 64 -11.21 -19.38 1.05
C PRO A 64 -10.67 -18.07 0.43
N LYS A 65 -11.17 -16.94 0.91
CA LYS A 65 -10.59 -15.62 0.67
C LYS A 65 -10.05 -15.09 2.01
N GLY A 66 -9.20 -14.06 2.05
CA GLY A 66 -8.92 -13.26 3.26
C GLY A 66 -8.33 -14.01 4.46
N SER A 67 -7.36 -14.91 4.24
CA SER A 67 -6.59 -15.57 5.31
C SER A 67 -5.08 -15.29 5.17
N PRO A 68 -4.27 -15.47 6.24
CA PRO A 68 -2.81 -15.51 6.09
C PRO A 68 -2.40 -16.70 5.20
N PRO A 69 -1.24 -16.67 4.53
CA PRO A 69 -0.81 -17.77 3.67
C PRO A 69 -0.77 -19.13 4.39
N LEU A 70 -1.27 -20.19 3.74
CA LEU A 70 -1.24 -21.55 4.29
C LEU A 70 0.17 -22.13 4.18
N TRP A 71 0.74 -22.58 5.30
CA TRP A 71 1.99 -23.33 5.32
C TRP A 71 1.88 -24.59 4.45
N SER A 72 2.64 -24.62 3.37
CA SER A 72 2.58 -25.66 2.34
C SER A 72 3.97 -25.86 1.75
N PRO A 73 4.90 -26.45 2.53
CA PRO A 73 6.27 -26.67 2.09
C PRO A 73 6.29 -27.60 0.86
N PRO A 74 7.13 -27.32 -0.15
CA PRO A 74 7.27 -28.17 -1.32
C PRO A 74 7.86 -29.52 -0.95
N LEU A 75 7.52 -30.58 -1.70
CA LEU A 75 8.01 -31.93 -1.46
C LEU A 75 9.54 -32.04 -1.56
N LEU A 76 10.15 -31.23 -2.42
CA LEU A 76 11.60 -31.12 -2.59
C LEU A 76 12.01 -29.66 -2.45
N PRO A 77 13.11 -29.35 -1.74
CA PRO A 77 13.59 -27.97 -1.61
C PRO A 77 13.95 -27.35 -2.97
N PRO A 78 13.20 -26.33 -3.43
CA PRO A 78 13.55 -25.64 -4.66
C PRO A 78 14.79 -24.77 -4.44
N LYS A 79 15.55 -24.54 -5.51
CA LYS A 79 16.55 -23.47 -5.53
C LYS A 79 15.83 -22.15 -5.78
N LEU A 80 15.84 -21.27 -4.78
CA LEU A 80 15.20 -19.97 -4.86
C LEU A 80 16.15 -18.91 -5.45
N THR A 81 15.57 -17.96 -6.17
CA THR A 81 16.27 -16.73 -6.56
C THR A 81 16.26 -15.74 -5.39
N PRO A 82 17.27 -14.86 -5.28
CA PRO A 82 17.25 -13.79 -4.29
C PRO A 82 16.02 -12.89 -4.43
N ASP A 83 15.60 -12.32 -3.31
CA ASP A 83 14.54 -11.32 -3.29
C ASP A 83 14.96 -10.12 -4.14
N SER A 84 14.05 -9.62 -4.97
CA SER A 84 14.27 -8.49 -5.88
C SER A 84 13.00 -7.66 -6.03
N GLY A 85 13.14 -6.49 -6.65
CA GLY A 85 12.06 -5.57 -6.94
C GLY A 85 11.59 -4.75 -5.73
N MET A 86 10.41 -4.16 -5.88
CA MET A 86 9.78 -3.33 -4.86
C MET A 86 9.37 -4.17 -3.64
N VAL A 87 9.62 -3.61 -2.45
CA VAL A 87 9.18 -4.14 -1.16
C VAL A 87 8.53 -3.05 -0.33
N TYR A 88 7.58 -3.44 0.51
CA TYR A 88 7.00 -2.54 1.50
C TYR A 88 7.84 -2.60 2.78
N ASN A 89 8.36 -1.46 3.21
CA ASN A 89 8.82 -1.30 4.58
C ASN A 89 7.62 -1.11 5.51
N ASP A 90 6.62 -0.33 5.07
CA ASP A 90 5.33 -0.12 5.72
C ASP A 90 4.22 -0.06 4.66
N GLU A 91 3.56 -1.19 4.43
CA GLU A 91 2.51 -1.28 3.41
C GLU A 91 1.28 -0.44 3.76
N ASN A 92 0.96 -0.29 5.04
CA ASN A 92 -0.18 0.51 5.45
C ASN A 92 0.04 1.99 5.13
N ALA A 93 1.25 2.51 5.39
CA ALA A 93 1.62 3.87 4.99
C ALA A 93 1.84 4.01 3.48
N ALA A 94 2.23 2.96 2.76
CA ALA A 94 2.36 3.01 1.31
C ALA A 94 0.99 3.05 0.60
N ARG A 95 0.02 2.27 1.08
CA ARG A 95 -1.33 2.19 0.51
C ARG A 95 -2.24 3.32 1.00
N ASN A 96 -2.13 3.71 2.26
CA ASN A 96 -2.87 4.83 2.82
C ASN A 96 -1.92 5.76 3.60
N PRO A 97 -1.18 6.64 2.90
CA PRO A 97 -0.19 7.52 3.53
C PRO A 97 -0.82 8.57 4.44
N ARG A 98 -2.10 8.90 4.22
CA ARG A 98 -2.82 9.87 5.05
C ARG A 98 -3.21 9.26 6.40
N PHE A 99 -3.75 8.04 6.38
CA PHE A 99 -4.26 7.35 7.58
C PHE A 99 -3.75 5.90 7.71
N PRO A 100 -2.46 5.68 8.03
CA PRO A 100 -1.90 4.32 8.11
C PRO A 100 -2.55 3.41 9.16
N LEU A 101 -3.24 3.98 10.16
CA LEU A 101 -3.99 3.24 11.18
C LEU A 101 -5.45 2.98 10.79
N GLU A 102 -6.01 3.66 9.79
CA GLU A 102 -7.43 3.49 9.40
C GLU A 102 -7.81 2.03 9.14
N PRO A 103 -7.04 1.23 8.37
CA PRO A 103 -7.41 -0.17 8.11
C PRO A 103 -7.64 -1.00 9.36
N LEU A 104 -6.89 -0.71 10.44
CA LEU A 104 -7.03 -1.38 11.73
C LEU A 104 -8.43 -1.15 12.30
N PHE A 105 -8.84 0.11 12.39
CA PHE A 105 -10.14 0.48 12.94
C PHE A 105 -11.30 0.05 12.06
N ARG A 106 -11.16 0.19 10.73
CA ARG A 106 -12.15 -0.30 9.77
C ARG A 106 -12.41 -1.79 9.96
N ALA A 107 -11.35 -2.61 10.02
CA ALA A 107 -11.48 -4.04 10.28
C ALA A 107 -12.08 -4.35 11.65
N LEU A 108 -11.63 -3.63 12.70
CA LEU A 108 -12.13 -3.80 14.06
C LEU A 108 -13.64 -3.59 14.16
N TYR A 109 -14.18 -2.51 13.58
CA TYR A 109 -15.61 -2.21 13.65
C TYR A 109 -16.48 -3.05 12.70
N VAL A 110 -15.89 -3.62 11.65
CA VAL A 110 -16.59 -4.58 10.79
C VAL A 110 -16.77 -5.92 11.51
N GLU A 111 -15.71 -6.41 12.16
CA GLU A 111 -15.77 -7.66 12.95
C GLU A 111 -16.44 -7.47 14.31
N ASN A 112 -16.40 -6.27 14.88
CA ASN A 112 -16.93 -5.92 16.19
C ASN A 112 -17.61 -4.54 16.18
N SER A 113 -18.79 -4.49 15.56
CA SER A 113 -19.65 -3.29 15.47
C SER A 113 -19.80 -2.48 16.76
N ASP A 114 -19.87 -3.17 17.90
CA ASP A 114 -20.13 -2.59 19.22
C ASP A 114 -18.87 -2.48 20.08
N PHE A 115 -17.68 -2.62 19.49
CA PHE A 115 -16.42 -2.54 20.20
C PHE A 115 -16.30 -1.20 20.94
N GLN A 116 -16.01 -1.26 22.24
CA GLN A 116 -15.88 -0.08 23.09
C GLN A 116 -14.42 0.39 23.12
N ILE A 117 -14.12 1.46 22.38
CA ILE A 117 -12.75 1.93 22.17
C ILE A 117 -12.24 2.82 23.31
N GLY A 118 -13.13 3.49 24.04
CA GLY A 118 -12.78 4.30 25.22
C GLY A 118 -12.18 3.48 26.36
N GLY A 119 -12.35 2.14 26.30
CA GLY A 119 -11.69 1.13 27.14
C GLY A 119 -10.18 0.95 26.89
N ILE A 120 -9.64 1.48 25.79
CA ILE A 120 -8.27 1.20 25.32
C ILE A 120 -7.31 2.35 25.65
N ASP A 121 -6.13 2.00 26.15
CA ASP A 121 -5.06 2.94 26.49
C ASP A 121 -4.10 3.20 25.33
N LEU A 122 -3.76 2.14 24.58
CA LEU A 122 -2.74 2.20 23.53
C LEU A 122 -3.19 1.42 22.29
N VAL A 123 -3.16 2.08 21.13
CA VAL A 123 -3.27 1.43 19.80
C VAL A 123 -1.94 1.62 19.07
N THR A 124 -1.32 0.54 18.62
CA THR A 124 0.02 0.58 18.03
C THR A 124 0.30 -0.56 17.05
N ASP A 125 1.44 -0.49 16.39
CA ASP A 125 2.01 -1.57 15.57
C ASP A 125 3.07 -2.34 16.35
N ARG A 126 3.19 -3.66 16.08
CA ARG A 126 4.30 -4.50 16.60
C ARG A 126 5.68 -3.89 16.34
N ASN A 127 5.84 -3.20 15.20
CA ASN A 127 7.09 -2.53 14.82
C ASN A 127 7.49 -1.42 15.82
N ASN A 128 6.52 -0.62 16.29
CA ASN A 128 6.76 0.47 17.23
C ASN A 128 7.20 -0.08 18.59
N LEU A 129 6.49 -1.10 19.11
CA LEU A 129 6.86 -1.77 20.35
C LEU A 129 8.25 -2.41 20.27
N ARG A 130 8.59 -3.02 19.13
CA ARG A 130 9.92 -3.59 18.87
C ARG A 130 11.02 -2.53 18.90
N LYS A 131 10.82 -1.38 18.25
CA LYS A 131 11.77 -0.26 18.25
C LYS A 131 11.97 0.31 19.67
N LEU A 132 10.89 0.50 20.41
CA LEU A 132 10.94 0.96 21.80
C LEU A 132 11.62 -0.05 22.74
N LEU A 133 11.37 -1.34 22.56
CA LEU A 133 12.05 -2.39 23.32
C LEU A 133 13.57 -2.41 23.04
N ARG A 134 13.97 -2.27 21.78
CA ARG A 134 15.40 -2.13 21.41
C ARG A 134 16.05 -0.90 22.03
N PHE A 135 15.32 0.22 22.07
CA PHE A 135 15.78 1.42 22.77
C PHE A 135 16.04 1.13 24.25
N VAL A 136 15.08 0.50 24.94
CA VAL A 136 15.18 0.11 26.36
C VAL A 136 16.39 -0.80 26.60
N GLN A 137 16.56 -1.82 25.76
CA GLN A 137 17.65 -2.78 25.84
C GLN A 137 19.01 -2.19 25.46
N GLY A 138 19.03 -1.05 24.78
CA GLY A 138 20.25 -0.50 24.18
C GLY A 138 20.88 -1.39 23.12
N SER A 139 20.07 -2.25 22.48
CA SER A 139 20.53 -3.24 21.51
C SER A 139 20.65 -2.69 20.09
N SER A 140 20.17 -1.46 19.83
CA SER A 140 20.32 -0.77 18.55
C SER A 140 20.47 0.74 18.70
N ASN A 141 21.22 1.35 17.78
CA ASN A 141 21.34 2.79 17.58
C ASN A 141 20.61 3.27 16.32
N ASP A 142 19.82 2.41 15.67
CA ASP A 142 19.08 2.76 14.47
C ASP A 142 18.07 3.86 14.81
N ALA A 143 18.12 4.95 14.04
CA ALA A 143 17.19 6.04 14.22
C ALA A 143 15.76 5.60 13.89
N PHE A 144 14.79 6.09 14.66
CA PHE A 144 13.38 5.87 14.36
C PHE A 144 12.50 7.03 14.80
N GLN A 145 11.32 7.09 14.19
CA GLN A 145 10.27 8.02 14.58
C GLN A 145 8.95 7.27 14.79
N ILE A 146 8.17 7.74 15.75
CA ILE A 146 6.81 7.27 16.02
C ILE A 146 5.95 8.52 16.24
N ARG A 147 4.88 8.67 15.46
CA ARG A 147 3.90 9.73 15.70
C ARG A 147 2.93 9.26 16.77
N VAL A 148 2.66 10.10 17.75
CA VAL A 148 1.81 9.81 18.89
C VAL A 148 0.73 10.88 18.98
N GLU A 149 -0.51 10.45 19.07
CA GLU A 149 -1.67 11.32 19.23
C GLU A 149 -2.57 10.76 20.34
N ILE A 150 -3.21 11.61 21.14
CA ILE A 150 -4.21 11.16 22.11
C ILE A 150 -5.62 11.41 21.56
N ALA A 151 -6.29 10.34 21.13
CA ALA A 151 -7.69 10.34 20.71
C ALA A 151 -8.64 10.31 21.93
N GLY A 152 -9.79 10.98 21.81
CA GLY A 152 -10.76 11.14 22.89
C GLY A 152 -10.10 11.71 24.16
N ASN A 153 -10.37 11.09 25.31
CA ASN A 153 -9.81 11.52 26.60
C ASN A 153 -8.49 10.86 27.00
N ARG A 154 -8.15 9.69 26.46
CA ARG A 154 -6.98 8.93 26.95
C ARG A 154 -6.27 8.02 25.95
N THR A 155 -6.90 7.62 24.85
CA THR A 155 -6.34 6.56 24.00
C THR A 155 -5.19 7.09 23.18
N ALA A 156 -3.99 6.53 23.37
CA ALA A 156 -2.82 6.91 22.61
C ALA A 156 -2.71 6.10 21.31
N LEU A 157 -2.61 6.79 20.18
CA LEU A 157 -2.43 6.23 18.85
C LEU A 157 -0.96 6.37 18.43
N PHE A 158 -0.23 5.26 18.40
CA PHE A 158 1.17 5.22 18.00
C PHE A 158 1.24 4.79 16.53
N THR A 159 1.39 5.77 15.64
CA THR A 159 1.53 5.52 14.20
C THR A 159 2.99 5.33 13.84
N ARG A 160 3.29 4.22 13.14
CA ARG A 160 4.62 3.96 12.58
C ARG A 160 5.00 5.05 11.58
N VAL A 161 6.26 5.47 11.64
CA VAL A 161 6.85 6.39 10.66
C VAL A 161 8.10 5.75 10.08
N GLU A 162 8.12 5.54 8.77
CA GLU A 162 9.28 5.11 8.01
C GLU A 162 9.74 6.22 7.07
N ALA A 163 11.05 6.37 6.88
CA ALA A 163 11.60 7.37 5.97
C ALA A 163 11.15 7.13 4.52
N LYS A 164 11.01 5.85 4.15
CA LYS A 164 10.44 5.40 2.88
C LYS A 164 9.49 4.22 3.15
N PRO A 165 8.17 4.37 2.90
CA PRO A 165 7.21 3.28 3.06
C PRO A 165 7.48 2.09 2.14
N THR A 166 8.11 2.34 0.99
CA THR A 166 8.60 1.34 0.05
C THR A 166 10.11 1.43 -0.11
N ASP A 167 10.73 0.32 -0.51
CA ASP A 167 12.13 0.23 -0.86
C ASP A 167 12.28 -0.64 -2.12
N PHE A 168 13.41 -0.52 -2.81
CA PHE A 168 13.71 -1.33 -3.98
C PHE A 168 14.96 -2.14 -3.71
N ILE A 169 14.84 -3.48 -3.74
CA ILE A 169 16.00 -4.33 -3.51
C ILE A 169 16.91 -4.30 -4.73
N GLN A 170 18.00 -3.55 -4.62
CA GLN A 170 19.13 -3.59 -5.55
C GLN A 170 20.18 -4.58 -5.02
N GLY A 171 20.51 -5.61 -5.81
CA GLY A 171 21.47 -6.64 -5.41
C GLY A 171 20.93 -7.66 -4.39
N PHE A 172 21.83 -8.34 -3.68
CA PHE A 172 21.47 -9.44 -2.78
C PHE A 172 21.10 -8.95 -1.38
N ARG A 173 19.82 -9.07 -0.99
CA ARG A 173 19.35 -8.79 0.39
C ARG A 173 18.97 -10.04 1.18
N GLY A 174 18.56 -11.11 0.49
CA GLY A 174 18.12 -12.36 1.11
C GLY A 174 17.19 -13.15 0.21
N TYR A 175 16.46 -14.08 0.82
CA TYR A 175 15.51 -14.98 0.17
C TYR A 175 14.17 -15.03 0.91
N GLY A 176 13.90 -14.09 1.84
CA GLY A 176 12.77 -14.17 2.75
C GLY A 176 11.43 -14.20 2.03
N ARG A 177 11.23 -13.29 1.08
CA ARG A 177 9.97 -13.17 0.32
C ARG A 177 9.79 -14.34 -0.64
N ASN A 178 10.84 -14.71 -1.37
CA ASN A 178 10.77 -15.85 -2.28
C ASN A 178 10.64 -17.17 -1.51
N PHE A 179 11.17 -17.27 -0.29
CA PHE A 179 10.94 -18.41 0.60
C PHE A 179 9.49 -18.48 1.05
N GLU A 180 8.91 -17.37 1.52
CA GLU A 180 7.49 -17.30 1.86
C GLU A 180 6.61 -17.72 0.67
N LYS A 181 6.85 -17.17 -0.53
CA LYS A 181 6.11 -17.54 -1.75
C LYS A 181 6.25 -19.01 -2.12
N ALA A 182 7.40 -19.63 -1.85
CA ALA A 182 7.65 -21.02 -2.22
C ALA A 182 7.19 -22.04 -1.19
N TYR A 183 7.08 -21.64 0.09
CA TYR A 183 6.72 -22.52 1.21
C TYR A 183 5.33 -22.24 1.79
N THR A 184 4.61 -21.28 1.23
CA THR A 184 3.22 -21.00 1.57
C THR A 184 2.35 -20.88 0.33
N THR A 185 1.05 -21.15 0.49
CA THR A 185 0.05 -21.01 -0.55
C THR A 185 -0.82 -19.84 -0.17
N LYS A 186 -0.84 -18.84 -1.06
CA LYS A 186 -1.59 -17.61 -0.89
C LYS A 186 -2.66 -17.55 -1.97
N GLU A 187 -3.81 -16.98 -1.60
CA GLU A 187 -4.90 -16.76 -2.53
C GLU A 187 -4.58 -15.63 -3.51
N PHE A 188 -5.13 -15.74 -4.73
CA PHE A 188 -4.93 -14.75 -5.78
C PHE A 188 -5.56 -13.39 -5.40
N GLY A 189 -4.80 -12.32 -5.57
CA GLY A 189 -5.24 -10.94 -5.32
C GLY A 189 -5.05 -10.42 -3.89
N ASN A 190 -4.59 -11.26 -2.96
CA ASN A 190 -4.17 -10.80 -1.63
C ASN A 190 -2.71 -10.28 -1.66
N SER A 191 -2.36 -9.31 -0.82
CA SER A 191 -1.00 -8.82 -0.58
C SER A 191 -0.46 -9.29 0.78
N THR A 192 -0.74 -8.62 1.88
CA THR A 192 -0.32 -9.07 3.22
C THR A 192 -1.54 -9.31 4.09
N HIS A 193 -1.36 -10.13 5.13
CA HIS A 193 -2.38 -10.36 6.13
C HIS A 193 -1.96 -9.69 7.44
N HIS A 194 -2.82 -8.82 7.94
CA HIS A 194 -2.64 -8.12 9.20
C HIS A 194 -3.64 -8.60 10.23
N ARG A 195 -3.15 -8.83 11.45
CA ARG A 195 -3.97 -9.20 12.60
C ARG A 195 -3.93 -8.10 13.64
N ILE A 196 -5.03 -8.02 14.38
CA ILE A 196 -5.27 -7.03 15.42
C ILE A 196 -5.59 -7.81 16.68
N VAL A 197 -4.66 -7.76 17.63
CA VAL A 197 -4.80 -8.44 18.92
C VAL A 197 -4.99 -7.43 20.03
N GLY A 198 -5.80 -7.78 21.02
CA GLY A 198 -5.98 -7.05 22.26
C GLY A 198 -5.30 -7.79 23.40
N TYR A 199 -4.60 -7.08 24.28
CA TYR A 199 -4.06 -7.64 25.51
C TYR A 199 -3.71 -6.57 26.54
N ASP A 200 -3.57 -6.97 27.80
CA ASP A 200 -3.06 -6.10 28.86
C ASP A 200 -1.54 -6.19 28.91
N PHE A 201 -0.87 -5.05 29.02
CA PHE A 201 0.57 -4.98 29.23
C PHE A 201 0.94 -3.76 30.06
N GLY A 202 1.70 -3.93 31.13
CA GLY A 202 2.17 -2.81 31.93
C GLY A 202 1.05 -1.97 32.58
N GLY A 203 -0.12 -2.57 32.80
CA GLY A 203 -1.32 -1.88 33.31
C GLY A 203 -2.11 -1.10 32.25
N MET A 204 -1.77 -1.25 30.96
CA MET A 204 -2.48 -0.62 29.84
C MET A 204 -3.23 -1.67 29.01
N ASN A 205 -4.46 -1.35 28.63
CA ASN A 205 -5.21 -2.13 27.64
C ASN A 205 -4.69 -1.76 26.25
N CYS A 206 -4.05 -2.71 25.57
CA CYS A 206 -3.36 -2.48 24.31
C CYS A 206 -4.10 -3.14 23.15
N ILE A 207 -4.18 -2.43 22.01
CA ILE A 207 -4.46 -3.00 20.69
C ILE A 207 -3.17 -2.96 19.88
N VAL A 208 -2.76 -4.11 19.35
CA VAL A 208 -1.53 -4.24 18.58
C VAL A 208 -1.82 -4.87 17.22
N ARG A 209 -1.44 -4.14 16.16
CA ARG A 209 -1.46 -4.66 14.79
C ARG A 209 -0.13 -5.27 14.41
N HIS A 210 -0.16 -6.40 13.71
CA HIS A 210 1.03 -6.98 13.10
C HIS A 210 0.70 -7.74 11.80
N GLU A 211 1.67 -7.78 10.89
CA GLU A 211 1.66 -8.73 9.77
C GLU A 211 1.83 -10.17 10.28
N THR A 212 1.18 -11.12 9.60
CA THR A 212 1.28 -12.56 9.89
C THR A 212 1.70 -13.30 8.64
N ASP A 213 2.86 -13.95 8.71
CA ASP A 213 3.50 -14.60 7.55
C ASP A 213 2.78 -15.88 7.09
N GLY A 214 2.02 -16.53 7.99
CA GLY A 214 1.21 -17.69 7.61
C GLY A 214 0.49 -18.40 8.75
N TYR A 215 -0.09 -19.56 8.44
CA TYR A 215 -0.69 -20.46 9.42
C TYR A 215 -0.56 -21.94 9.03
N VAL A 216 -0.73 -22.83 10.02
CA VAL A 216 -0.84 -24.29 9.81
C VAL A 216 -2.29 -24.72 9.92
N ASP A 217 -2.82 -25.45 8.93
CA ASP A 217 -4.15 -26.07 9.07
C ASP A 217 -4.06 -27.39 9.85
N ASN A 218 -4.76 -27.45 10.98
CA ASN A 218 -4.78 -28.61 11.87
C ASN A 218 -6.11 -29.39 11.78
N GLU A 219 -7.05 -28.98 10.92
CA GLU A 219 -8.35 -29.63 10.78
C GLU A 219 -8.29 -30.69 9.67
N SER A 220 -8.56 -31.96 10.01
CA SER A 220 -8.60 -33.06 9.03
C SER A 220 -9.86 -33.01 8.16
N PRO A 221 -9.83 -33.47 6.89
CA PRO A 221 -10.95 -33.30 5.95
C PRO A 221 -12.23 -34.10 6.28
N THR A 222 -12.29 -34.88 7.37
CA THR A 222 -13.25 -35.99 7.52
C THR A 222 -14.52 -35.71 8.35
N GLN A 223 -14.73 -34.51 8.89
CA GLN A 223 -15.87 -34.23 9.79
C GLN A 223 -17.02 -33.40 9.17
N LEU A 224 -16.96 -33.05 7.88
CA LEU A 224 -17.87 -32.04 7.32
C LEU A 224 -19.10 -32.60 6.57
N ALA A 225 -19.18 -33.91 6.35
CA ALA A 225 -20.21 -34.51 5.49
C ALA A 225 -21.59 -34.68 6.15
N ASP A 226 -21.66 -34.73 7.49
CA ASP A 226 -22.89 -35.17 8.19
C ASP A 226 -23.91 -34.06 8.48
N ASN A 227 -23.57 -32.78 8.30
CA ASN A 227 -24.43 -31.66 8.74
C ASN A 227 -25.29 -31.03 7.62
N LEU A 228 -25.33 -31.60 6.41
CA LEU A 228 -25.94 -30.98 5.23
C LEU A 228 -27.43 -31.29 5.01
N SER A 229 -28.01 -32.27 5.71
CA SER A 229 -29.34 -32.77 5.37
C SER A 229 -30.53 -31.97 5.95
N ASP A 230 -30.31 -31.12 6.96
CA ASP A 230 -31.43 -30.57 7.76
C ASP A 230 -31.87 -29.13 7.41
N ALA A 231 -31.10 -28.37 6.62
CA ALA A 231 -31.28 -26.91 6.53
C ALA A 231 -32.08 -26.38 5.32
N LEU A 232 -32.86 -27.21 4.61
CA LEU A 232 -33.43 -26.87 3.29
C LEU A 232 -34.88 -26.34 3.28
N LYS A 233 -35.37 -25.71 4.34
CA LYS A 233 -36.76 -25.19 4.38
C LYS A 233 -36.86 -23.72 4.77
N GLY A 234 -37.11 -22.87 3.78
CA GLY A 234 -37.67 -21.51 3.94
C GLY A 234 -36.80 -20.39 3.39
N LEU A 235 -37.23 -19.77 2.28
CA LEU A 235 -36.57 -18.63 1.63
C LEU A 235 -37.55 -17.47 1.45
N SER A 236 -37.12 -16.25 1.79
CA SER A 236 -37.61 -14.98 1.24
C SER A 236 -36.57 -13.88 1.46
N ILE A 237 -36.46 -12.95 0.51
CA ILE A 237 -35.37 -11.96 0.37
C ILE A 237 -35.87 -10.54 0.65
N SER A 238 -35.05 -9.72 1.32
CA SER A 238 -35.06 -8.26 1.11
C SER A 238 -33.64 -7.71 1.24
N LYS A 239 -33.34 -6.65 0.47
CA LYS A 239 -32.02 -6.05 0.24
C LYS A 239 -32.04 -4.62 0.75
N THR A 240 -30.98 -4.18 1.43
CA THR A 240 -30.73 -2.75 1.72
C THR A 240 -29.26 -2.44 1.50
N ASP A 241 -29.02 -1.43 0.66
CA ASP A 241 -27.73 -0.76 0.41
C ASP A 241 -27.67 0.58 1.16
N SER A 242 -26.47 0.99 1.60
CA SER A 242 -26.13 2.41 1.84
C SER A 242 -24.60 2.68 1.90
N ILE A 243 -24.05 3.35 0.86
CA ILE A 243 -23.23 4.61 0.76
C ILE A 243 -22.13 4.88 1.83
N ILE A 244 -20.87 5.27 1.51
CA ILE A 244 -20.33 6.62 1.13
C ILE A 244 -18.97 6.49 0.39
N ASN A 245 -18.76 7.28 -0.68
CA ASN A 245 -17.49 7.42 -1.42
C ASN A 245 -16.79 8.73 -1.09
N ASP A 246 -15.62 8.64 -0.45
CA ASP A 246 -14.59 9.68 -0.39
C ASP A 246 -13.24 9.02 -0.73
N SER A 247 -12.47 9.60 -1.65
CA SER A 247 -11.25 9.00 -2.25
C SER A 247 -10.08 8.85 -1.27
N ALA A 248 -10.22 9.31 -0.03
CA ALA A 248 -9.22 9.18 1.04
C ALA A 248 -9.48 7.99 1.99
N VAL A 249 -10.60 7.28 1.83
CA VAL A 249 -11.08 6.25 2.76
C VAL A 249 -10.69 4.86 2.26
N THR A 250 -10.24 4.01 3.17
CA THR A 250 -9.94 2.62 2.85
C THR A 250 -11.23 1.87 2.54
N THR A 251 -11.36 1.34 1.32
CA THR A 251 -12.51 0.53 0.92
C THR A 251 -12.49 -0.79 1.69
N VAL A 252 -13.61 -1.16 2.30
CA VAL A 252 -13.73 -2.42 3.05
C VAL A 252 -14.62 -3.39 2.30
N GLU A 253 -14.05 -4.52 1.94
CA GLU A 253 -14.80 -5.67 1.46
C GLU A 253 -14.92 -6.69 2.58
N THR A 254 -16.11 -7.24 2.77
CA THR A 254 -16.31 -8.34 3.72
C THR A 254 -16.16 -9.67 3.02
N GLY A 255 -15.27 -10.50 3.53
CA GLY A 255 -15.07 -11.84 3.04
C GLY A 255 -13.87 -12.48 3.72
N GLY A 256 -13.89 -13.81 3.73
CA GLY A 256 -12.75 -14.61 4.13
C GLY A 256 -12.86 -15.35 5.45
N ARG A 257 -11.74 -15.93 5.90
CA ARG A 257 -11.71 -16.89 7.03
C ARG A 257 -10.88 -16.36 8.19
N ALA A 258 -11.53 -16.23 9.34
CA ALA A 258 -10.82 -16.04 10.60
C ALA A 258 -9.95 -17.28 10.90
N VAL A 259 -8.63 -17.06 10.99
CA VAL A 259 -7.67 -18.08 11.40
C VAL A 259 -7.44 -17.99 12.90
N LYS A 260 -7.38 -19.13 13.59
CA LYS A 260 -7.14 -19.21 15.05
C LYS A 260 -5.74 -18.70 15.38
N LEU A 261 -5.60 -17.91 16.45
CA LEU A 261 -4.28 -17.41 16.87
C LEU A 261 -3.27 -18.52 17.18
N SER A 262 -3.74 -19.66 17.70
CA SER A 262 -2.85 -20.81 17.98
C SER A 262 -2.24 -21.44 16.72
N SER A 263 -2.80 -21.21 15.52
CA SER A 263 -2.29 -21.80 14.28
C SER A 263 -1.31 -20.93 13.51
N THR A 264 -1.14 -19.65 13.86
CA THR A 264 -0.28 -18.73 13.11
C THR A 264 1.20 -18.95 13.33
N LEU A 265 2.00 -18.55 12.34
CA LEU A 265 3.45 -18.69 12.34
C LEU A 265 4.15 -17.44 11.82
N GLU A 266 5.40 -17.28 12.24
CA GLU A 266 6.38 -16.35 11.67
C GLU A 266 7.39 -17.14 10.82
N LEU A 267 7.80 -16.60 9.67
CA LEU A 267 8.81 -17.14 8.79
C LEU A 267 10.12 -16.34 8.91
N LYS A 268 11.23 -17.05 9.10
CA LYS A 268 12.58 -16.47 9.05
C LYS A 268 13.46 -17.29 8.14
N THR A 269 14.37 -16.61 7.44
CA THR A 269 15.42 -17.26 6.66
C THR A 269 16.79 -16.90 7.18
N ARG A 270 17.75 -17.82 7.10
CA ARG A 270 19.15 -17.54 7.41
C ARG A 270 20.12 -18.32 6.54
N ALA A 271 21.30 -17.77 6.30
CA ALA A 271 22.39 -18.55 5.70
C ALA A 271 22.77 -19.70 6.65
N ALA A 272 22.98 -20.90 6.13
CA ALA A 272 23.31 -22.09 6.94
C ALA A 272 24.63 -21.93 7.73
N SER A 273 25.49 -20.99 7.34
CA SER A 273 26.72 -20.65 8.05
C SER A 273 26.52 -19.71 9.24
N ARG A 274 25.30 -19.24 9.50
CA ARG A 274 25.00 -18.26 10.54
C ARG A 274 23.82 -18.74 11.39
N ASN A 275 23.87 -18.40 12.68
CA ASN A 275 22.74 -18.64 13.58
C ASN A 275 21.67 -17.55 13.41
N LEU A 276 20.41 -17.92 13.61
CA LEU A 276 19.33 -16.96 13.78
C LEU A 276 19.51 -16.24 15.13
N ASP A 277 19.31 -14.92 15.13
CA ASP A 277 19.23 -14.16 16.36
C ASP A 277 17.90 -14.48 17.05
N MET A 278 17.95 -15.42 18.00
CA MET A 278 16.78 -15.88 18.71
C MET A 278 16.21 -14.81 19.66
N ALA A 279 17.05 -13.95 20.24
CA ALA A 279 16.56 -12.89 21.13
C ALA A 279 15.68 -11.92 20.35
N GLU A 280 16.12 -11.56 19.14
CA GLU A 280 15.36 -10.71 18.23
C GLU A 280 14.09 -11.40 17.71
N ALA A 281 14.14 -12.70 17.42
CA ALA A 281 12.96 -13.47 17.02
C ALA A 281 11.93 -13.56 18.16
N PHE A 282 12.37 -13.85 19.39
CA PHE A 282 11.48 -13.96 20.56
C PHE A 282 10.76 -12.66 20.87
N SER A 283 11.44 -11.51 20.76
CA SER A 283 10.78 -10.22 20.96
C SER A 283 9.58 -10.02 20.02
N GLN A 284 9.74 -10.42 18.75
CA GLN A 284 8.70 -10.30 17.72
C GLN A 284 7.54 -11.28 17.97
N LEU A 285 7.87 -12.53 18.31
CA LEU A 285 6.87 -13.56 18.64
C LEU A 285 6.10 -13.19 19.90
N TRP A 286 6.77 -12.64 20.92
CA TRP A 286 6.14 -12.20 22.17
C TRP A 286 5.21 -10.99 21.94
N ILE A 287 5.63 -9.96 21.20
CA ILE A 287 4.74 -8.80 20.94
C ILE A 287 3.51 -9.22 20.13
N SER A 288 3.69 -10.08 19.13
CA SER A 288 2.57 -10.54 18.27
C SER A 288 1.77 -11.70 18.88
N GLN A 289 2.24 -12.29 19.97
CA GLN A 289 1.75 -13.55 20.52
C GLN A 289 1.64 -14.67 19.47
N THR A 290 2.59 -14.71 18.52
CA THR A 290 2.65 -15.72 17.46
C THR A 290 3.32 -16.98 18.00
N PRO A 291 2.64 -18.14 18.07
CA PRO A 291 3.14 -19.30 18.78
C PRO A 291 4.15 -20.12 17.99
N LYS A 292 4.11 -20.09 16.65
CA LYS A 292 4.97 -20.93 15.81
C LYS A 292 6.04 -20.12 15.09
N LEU A 293 7.23 -20.70 14.98
CA LEU A 293 8.32 -20.15 14.20
C LEU A 293 8.78 -21.18 13.18
N VAL A 294 8.87 -20.74 11.93
CA VAL A 294 9.53 -21.48 10.87
C VAL A 294 10.86 -20.83 10.55
N VAL A 295 11.94 -21.61 10.55
CA VAL A 295 13.27 -21.14 10.16
C VAL A 295 13.81 -21.98 9.01
N GLY A 296 14.00 -21.34 7.86
CA GLY A 296 14.67 -21.93 6.70
C GLY A 296 16.14 -21.54 6.65
N TYR A 297 17.04 -22.52 6.70
CA TYR A 297 18.48 -22.30 6.49
C TYR A 297 18.86 -22.60 5.04
N TYR A 298 19.57 -21.67 4.40
CA TYR A 298 19.93 -21.79 2.98
C TYR A 298 21.43 -21.92 2.72
N ARG A 299 21.76 -22.62 1.62
CA ARG A 299 23.06 -22.60 0.94
C ARG A 299 22.85 -22.33 -0.55
N ASN A 300 23.41 -21.24 -1.07
CA ASN A 300 23.30 -20.86 -2.48
C ASN A 300 21.84 -20.89 -3.04
N GLY A 301 20.89 -20.42 -2.23
CA GLY A 301 19.46 -20.37 -2.55
C GLY A 301 18.68 -21.69 -2.33
N VAL A 302 19.33 -22.76 -1.91
CA VAL A 302 18.67 -24.05 -1.59
C VAL A 302 18.41 -24.14 -0.09
N PHE A 303 17.17 -24.46 0.28
CA PHE A 303 16.69 -24.56 1.66
C PHE A 303 16.51 -26.01 2.10
N ASP A 304 17.61 -26.73 2.30
CA ASP A 304 17.62 -28.14 2.69
C ASP A 304 17.32 -28.38 4.18
N ASN A 305 17.23 -27.30 4.97
CA ASN A 305 17.10 -27.37 6.41
C ASN A 305 16.04 -26.37 6.91
N VAL A 306 14.79 -26.81 6.96
CA VAL A 306 13.63 -25.99 7.36
C VAL A 306 13.00 -26.58 8.62
N HIS A 307 12.88 -25.77 9.67
CA HIS A 307 12.32 -26.19 10.97
C HIS A 307 11.02 -25.44 11.23
N LEU A 308 9.91 -26.16 11.41
CA LEU A 308 8.70 -25.62 12.04
C LEU A 308 8.71 -26.01 13.53
N ARG A 309 8.59 -25.01 14.42
CA ARG A 309 8.61 -25.22 15.87
C ARG A 309 7.49 -24.47 16.54
N ASP A 310 6.85 -25.11 17.51
CA ASP A 310 6.04 -24.41 18.50
C ASP A 310 6.98 -23.76 19.53
N MET A 311 6.85 -22.46 19.71
CA MET A 311 7.70 -21.62 20.56
C MET A 311 6.97 -21.15 21.82
N THR A 312 5.77 -21.64 22.10
CA THR A 312 4.92 -21.14 23.19
C THR A 312 5.62 -21.15 24.55
N ASN A 313 6.34 -22.24 24.86
CA ASN A 313 7.04 -22.36 26.14
C ASN A 313 8.31 -21.50 26.19
N GLU A 314 9.00 -21.37 25.06
CA GLU A 314 10.20 -20.59 24.89
C GLU A 314 9.90 -19.09 24.97
N ILE A 315 8.78 -18.63 24.40
CA ILE A 315 8.27 -17.26 24.53
C ILE A 315 7.99 -16.95 26.00
N ARG A 316 7.31 -17.85 26.73
CA ARG A 316 7.07 -17.69 28.17
C ARG A 316 8.37 -17.63 28.97
N LYS A 317 9.33 -18.50 28.64
CA LYS A 317 10.65 -18.49 29.28
C LYS A 317 11.39 -17.18 29.01
N TRP A 318 11.35 -16.69 27.78
CA TRP A 318 11.95 -15.42 27.39
C TRP A 318 11.28 -14.24 28.11
N GLU A 319 9.95 -14.21 28.23
CA GLU A 319 9.24 -13.19 29.01
C GLU A 319 9.72 -13.17 30.47
N MET A 320 9.84 -14.33 31.11
CA MET A 320 10.32 -14.43 32.49
C MET A 320 11.76 -13.91 32.66
N THR A 321 12.65 -14.18 31.69
CA THR A 321 14.05 -13.74 31.77
C THR A 321 14.25 -12.28 31.41
N ASN A 322 13.30 -11.63 30.73
CA ASN A 322 13.41 -10.24 30.27
C ASN A 322 12.51 -9.27 31.06
N GLN A 323 12.00 -9.66 32.23
CA GLN A 323 11.04 -8.86 33.01
C GLN A 323 11.52 -7.43 33.32
N THR A 324 12.82 -7.22 33.55
CA THR A 324 13.37 -5.87 33.78
C THR A 324 13.18 -4.98 32.56
N ASP A 325 13.55 -5.46 31.37
CA ASP A 325 13.40 -4.71 30.12
C ASP A 325 11.93 -4.51 29.76
N LEU A 326 11.09 -5.52 29.97
CA LEU A 326 9.65 -5.42 29.72
C LEU A 326 8.97 -4.42 30.68
N GLY A 327 9.39 -4.38 31.94
CA GLY A 327 8.97 -3.36 32.90
C GLY A 327 9.40 -1.95 32.50
N ASN A 328 10.64 -1.80 32.03
CA ASN A 328 11.14 -0.53 31.52
C ASN A 328 10.40 -0.09 30.25
N LEU A 329 10.01 -1.03 29.37
CA LEU A 329 9.15 -0.76 28.22
C LEU A 329 7.77 -0.25 28.64
N ALA A 330 7.13 -0.90 29.63
CA ALA A 330 5.86 -0.43 30.18
C ALA A 330 5.97 1.00 30.74
N CYS A 331 7.01 1.26 31.52
CA CYS A 331 7.28 2.60 32.05
C CYS A 331 7.50 3.63 30.93
N LEU A 332 8.26 3.26 29.90
CA LEU A 332 8.53 4.13 28.77
C LEU A 332 7.25 4.51 28.03
N LEU A 333 6.38 3.53 27.74
CA LEU A 333 5.08 3.78 27.11
C LEU A 333 4.23 4.74 27.94
N ALA A 334 4.11 4.49 29.26
CA ALA A 334 3.37 5.35 30.16
C ALA A 334 3.91 6.78 30.20
N LYS A 335 5.25 6.96 30.20
CA LYS A 335 5.87 8.28 30.16
C LYS A 335 5.62 9.00 28.83
N ILE A 336 5.76 8.32 27.70
CA ILE A 336 5.46 8.92 26.38
C ILE A 336 4.01 9.39 26.36
N ILE A 337 3.06 8.51 26.71
CA ILE A 337 1.63 8.82 26.73
C ILE A 337 1.37 10.01 27.67
N GLY A 338 1.95 10.00 28.88
CA GLY A 338 1.83 11.07 29.85
C GLY A 338 2.33 12.41 29.32
N VAL A 339 3.51 12.45 28.69
CA VAL A 339 4.06 13.69 28.11
C VAL A 339 3.15 14.22 27.00
N VAL A 340 2.72 13.36 26.07
CA VAL A 340 1.91 13.79 24.93
C VAL A 340 0.51 14.23 25.38
N LYS A 341 -0.09 13.53 26.35
CA LYS A 341 -1.41 13.91 26.91
C LYS A 341 -1.43 15.29 27.54
N HIS A 342 -0.34 15.72 28.16
CA HIS A 342 -0.23 17.05 28.77
C HIS A 342 0.42 18.10 27.85
N SER A 343 0.74 17.73 26.60
CA SER A 343 1.16 18.69 25.59
C SER A 343 -0.06 19.44 25.01
N GLY A 344 0.11 20.70 24.62
CA GLY A 344 -1.00 21.56 24.18
C GLY A 344 -1.83 20.96 23.04
N ASP A 345 -1.16 20.43 22.01
CA ASP A 345 -1.82 19.88 20.82
C ASP A 345 -2.16 18.39 20.94
N ARG A 346 -1.81 17.74 22.07
CA ARG A 346 -2.00 16.30 22.31
C ARG A 346 -1.49 15.40 21.17
N ASN A 347 -0.54 15.91 20.40
CA ASN A 347 0.05 15.31 19.22
C ASN A 347 1.57 15.60 19.21
N ALA A 348 2.38 14.56 19.04
CA ALA A 348 3.83 14.65 19.11
C ALA A 348 4.51 13.62 18.21
N VAL A 349 5.81 13.81 17.98
CA VAL A 349 6.68 12.80 17.37
C VAL A 349 7.74 12.38 18.37
N VAL A 350 7.79 11.09 18.68
CA VAL A 350 8.89 10.46 19.40
C VAL A 350 10.02 10.21 18.40
N LYS A 351 11.20 10.75 18.66
CA LYS A 351 12.40 10.60 17.84
C LYS A 351 13.52 9.97 18.65
N TYR A 352 14.17 8.97 18.06
CA TYR A 352 15.41 8.40 18.54
C TYR A 352 16.44 8.50 17.42
N ASP A 353 17.60 9.08 17.71
CA ASP A 353 18.69 9.28 16.75
C ASP A 353 19.97 8.55 17.20
N GLY A 354 19.80 7.50 18.02
CA GLY A 354 20.90 6.77 18.66
C GLY A 354 21.24 7.26 20.07
N GLY A 355 22.00 6.45 20.82
CA GLY A 355 22.47 6.80 22.16
C GLY A 355 21.57 6.32 23.30
N THR A 356 21.37 7.16 24.32
CA THR A 356 20.70 6.78 25.58
C THR A 356 19.37 7.49 25.82
N LYS A 357 18.97 8.41 24.93
CA LYS A 357 17.78 9.25 25.10
C LYS A 357 16.91 9.24 23.85
N LEU A 358 15.61 9.34 24.06
CA LEU A 358 14.64 9.72 23.04
C LEU A 358 14.16 11.15 23.30
N ARG A 359 13.75 11.82 22.22
CA ARG A 359 13.19 13.17 22.26
C ARG A 359 11.73 13.13 21.82
N ILE A 360 10.90 13.89 22.51
CA ILE A 360 9.51 14.12 22.14
C ILE A 360 9.44 15.56 21.62
N VAL A 361 9.03 15.72 20.37
CA VAL A 361 8.89 17.03 19.72
C VAL A 361 7.44 17.26 19.29
N PRO A 362 6.98 18.51 19.10
CA PRO A 362 5.65 18.78 18.58
C PRO A 362 5.41 18.05 17.28
N GLY A 363 4.20 17.52 17.11
CA GLY A 363 3.80 16.89 15.87
C GLY A 363 3.47 17.90 14.78
N ASP A 364 3.21 17.38 13.58
CA ASP A 364 2.88 18.19 12.40
C ASP A 364 1.37 18.47 12.27
N GLY A 365 0.59 18.18 13.32
CA GLY A 365 -0.87 18.37 13.35
C GLY A 365 -1.63 17.46 12.39
N LYS A 366 -0.98 16.48 11.77
CA LYS A 366 -1.65 15.55 10.85
C LYS A 366 -2.43 14.51 11.65
N PRO A 367 -3.76 14.39 11.42
CA PRO A 367 -4.58 13.41 12.10
C PRO A 367 -4.10 11.98 11.78
N ALA A 368 -4.23 11.09 12.75
CA ALA A 368 -3.95 9.67 12.59
C ALA A 368 -5.10 8.92 11.87
N LEU A 369 -6.33 9.43 11.96
CA LEU A 369 -7.55 8.79 11.45
C LEU A 369 -8.47 9.79 10.70
N PRO A 370 -9.41 9.32 9.87
CA PRO A 370 -10.53 10.12 9.41
C PRO A 370 -11.52 10.46 10.55
N ASP A 371 -12.27 11.55 10.38
CA ASP A 371 -13.19 12.10 11.39
C ASP A 371 -14.26 11.12 11.86
N ASP A 372 -14.78 10.27 10.96
CA ASP A 372 -15.83 9.29 11.30
C ASP A 372 -15.34 8.20 12.26
N LEU A 373 -14.03 7.93 12.26
CA LEU A 373 -13.40 7.02 13.23
C LEU A 373 -13.10 7.71 14.56
N TYR A 374 -12.76 9.01 14.57
CA TYR A 374 -12.64 9.77 15.82
C TYR A 374 -13.97 9.90 16.56
N ALA A 375 -15.08 10.05 15.83
CA ALA A 375 -16.43 10.12 16.40
C ALA A 375 -16.79 8.89 17.26
N LYS A 376 -16.08 7.76 17.11
CA LYS A 376 -16.27 6.56 17.94
C LYS A 376 -15.95 6.79 19.42
N TRP A 377 -15.06 7.73 19.75
CA TRP A 377 -14.80 8.10 21.14
C TRP A 377 -15.89 9.03 21.71
N GLU A 378 -16.51 9.87 20.88
CA GLU A 378 -17.53 10.84 21.32
C GLU A 378 -18.88 10.18 21.65
N VAL A 379 -19.24 9.11 20.94
CA VAL A 379 -20.47 8.33 21.19
C VAL A 379 -20.45 7.68 22.59
N GLU A 380 -19.27 7.37 23.12
CA GLU A 380 -19.13 6.79 24.46
C GLU A 380 -19.22 7.84 25.57
N GLU A 381 -18.65 9.03 25.36
CA GLU A 381 -18.76 10.14 26.32
C GLU A 381 -20.22 10.56 26.58
N GLN A 382 -21.10 10.43 25.58
CA GLN A 382 -22.53 10.70 25.73
C GLN A 382 -23.30 9.59 26.49
N ARG A 383 -22.77 8.36 26.55
CA ARG A 383 -23.37 7.25 27.31
C ARG A 383 -23.01 7.30 28.79
N ASP A 384 -21.87 7.88 29.13
CA ASP A 384 -21.41 8.08 30.52
C ASP A 384 -22.03 9.33 31.18
N ILE A 385 -22.78 10.14 30.43
CA ILE A 385 -23.57 11.26 30.98
C ILE A 385 -24.95 10.75 31.37
N ASP A 386 -25.14 10.52 32.67
CA ASP A 386 -26.45 10.27 33.29
C ASP A 386 -27.44 11.41 32.91
N PRO A 387 -28.62 11.12 32.32
CA PRO A 387 -29.58 12.14 31.89
C PRO A 387 -30.19 12.97 33.03
N THR A 388 -29.85 12.68 34.28
CA THR A 388 -30.44 13.37 35.44
C THR A 388 -29.79 14.72 35.80
N GLN A 389 -28.71 15.15 35.15
CA GLN A 389 -28.09 16.44 35.47
C GLN A 389 -27.61 17.27 34.28
N VAL A 390 -28.52 17.89 33.51
CA VAL A 390 -28.27 19.25 32.97
C VAL A 390 -29.58 20.04 32.87
N GLY A 391 -29.67 21.11 33.66
CA GLY A 391 -30.73 22.10 33.61
C GLY A 391 -30.52 23.13 32.51
N ARG A 392 -31.59 23.32 31.73
CA ARG A 392 -32.17 24.58 31.18
C ARG A 392 -31.27 25.82 30.98
N GLY A 393 -31.18 26.26 29.73
CA GLY A 393 -30.89 27.63 29.26
C GLY A 393 -29.59 27.69 28.43
N ASP A 394 -29.47 28.37 27.29
CA ASP A 394 -30.34 29.24 26.51
C ASP A 394 -29.82 29.27 25.07
N VAL A 395 -30.73 29.41 24.10
CA VAL A 395 -30.44 29.52 22.65
C VAL A 395 -30.56 30.99 22.23
N ALA A 396 -29.49 31.57 21.69
CA ALA A 396 -29.54 32.78 20.84
C ALA A 396 -28.23 32.90 20.01
N LYS A 397 -28.28 32.67 18.69
CA LYS A 397 -28.46 33.65 17.58
C LYS A 397 -27.25 34.59 17.30
N LEU A 398 -26.58 34.36 16.18
CA LEU A 398 -25.95 35.38 15.31
C LEU A 398 -25.96 34.82 13.87
N LYS A 399 -26.87 35.21 12.97
CA LYS A 399 -26.91 36.40 12.09
C LYS A 399 -25.63 36.63 11.27
N THR A 400 -25.77 36.26 9.99
CA THR A 400 -25.00 36.63 8.81
C THR A 400 -24.98 38.15 8.58
N LYS A 401 -23.86 38.66 8.05
CA LYS A 401 -23.80 39.96 7.37
C LYS A 401 -22.79 39.89 6.22
N ASP A 402 -23.32 40.19 5.04
CA ASP A 402 -22.64 40.37 3.76
C ASP A 402 -21.57 41.45 3.77
N GLU A 403 -20.64 41.24 2.85
CA GLU A 403 -19.51 42.08 2.46
C GLU A 403 -19.95 43.33 1.66
N GLY A 404 -19.18 44.41 1.83
CA GLY A 404 -19.20 45.58 0.96
C GLY A 404 -17.77 45.83 0.44
N SER A 405 -17.65 45.83 -0.88
CA SER A 405 -16.45 45.99 -1.69
C SER A 405 -15.71 47.31 -1.47
N ASP A 406 -14.39 47.30 -1.60
CA ASP A 406 -13.67 48.42 -2.19
C ASP A 406 -12.46 47.95 -3.00
N THR A 407 -12.27 48.55 -4.18
CA THR A 407 -11.33 48.16 -5.22
C THR A 407 -10.11 49.08 -5.20
N THR A 408 -8.89 48.55 -5.37
CA THR A 408 -7.82 49.33 -6.02
C THR A 408 -6.79 48.44 -6.71
N SER A 409 -6.38 48.92 -7.87
CA SER A 409 -5.68 48.30 -9.00
C SER A 409 -4.23 47.83 -8.78
N GLY A 410 -3.88 46.73 -9.46
CA GLY A 410 -2.80 46.74 -10.44
C GLY A 410 -1.64 45.74 -10.27
N GLN A 411 -1.71 44.60 -10.97
CA GLN A 411 -0.70 44.14 -11.94
C GLN A 411 -1.07 42.76 -12.51
N GLN A 412 -1.43 42.73 -13.79
CA GLN A 412 -1.77 41.53 -14.54
C GLN A 412 -0.52 40.67 -14.78
N ARG A 413 -0.62 39.39 -14.40
CA ARG A 413 0.11 38.29 -15.02
C ARG A 413 -0.96 37.30 -15.50
N PHE A 414 -1.04 37.08 -16.80
CA PHE A 414 -2.01 36.16 -17.41
C PHE A 414 -1.70 34.72 -16.95
N GLU A 415 -2.48 34.19 -16.02
CA GLU A 415 -2.64 32.75 -15.81
C GLU A 415 -3.81 32.28 -16.68
N TYR A 416 -3.57 31.28 -17.53
CA TYR A 416 -4.63 30.55 -18.20
C TYR A 416 -5.45 29.83 -17.14
N GLY A 417 -6.62 30.36 -16.79
CA GLY A 417 -7.61 29.68 -15.98
C GLY A 417 -8.20 28.53 -16.77
N THR A 418 -7.82 27.30 -16.43
CA THR A 418 -8.53 26.10 -16.89
C THR A 418 -9.77 25.96 -15.99
N THR A 419 -10.94 26.31 -16.49
CA THR A 419 -12.20 25.81 -15.93
C THR A 419 -12.12 24.29 -15.84
N PRO A 420 -12.40 23.67 -14.67
CA PRO A 420 -12.41 22.22 -14.55
C PRO A 420 -13.36 21.65 -15.59
N LEU A 421 -12.88 20.70 -16.39
CA LEU A 421 -13.77 19.91 -17.25
C LEU A 421 -14.77 19.21 -16.32
N LEU A 422 -16.05 19.56 -16.44
CA LEU A 422 -17.13 18.89 -15.74
C LEU A 422 -17.29 17.48 -16.35
N ILE A 423 -16.52 16.53 -15.85
CA ILE A 423 -16.65 15.11 -16.21
C ILE A 423 -17.89 14.57 -15.48
N PRO A 424 -18.90 14.03 -16.18
CA PRO A 424 -20.11 13.49 -15.54
C PRO A 424 -19.78 12.37 -14.54
N ASP A 425 -20.51 12.32 -13.43
CA ASP A 425 -20.36 11.27 -12.42
C ASP A 425 -20.55 9.87 -13.01
N GLY A 426 -19.63 8.96 -12.72
CA GLY A 426 -19.63 7.59 -13.26
C GLY A 426 -18.95 7.43 -14.62
N THR A 427 -18.31 8.48 -15.14
CA THR A 427 -17.49 8.39 -16.36
C THR A 427 -16.30 7.44 -16.13
N PRO A 428 -16.12 6.37 -16.94
CA PRO A 428 -14.98 5.47 -16.80
C PRO A 428 -13.64 6.21 -16.92
N PHE A 429 -12.73 5.97 -15.98
CA PHE A 429 -11.40 6.60 -15.92
C PHE A 429 -11.39 8.12 -15.75
N SER A 430 -12.44 8.72 -15.18
CA SER A 430 -12.55 10.17 -14.91
C SER A 430 -11.27 10.76 -14.28
N ASP A 431 -10.72 10.10 -13.25
CA ASP A 431 -9.56 10.59 -12.51
C ASP A 431 -8.28 10.55 -13.36
N ASN A 432 -8.15 9.52 -14.20
CA ASN A 432 -7.03 9.41 -15.14
C ASN A 432 -7.16 10.44 -16.26
N ILE A 433 -8.37 10.71 -16.73
CA ILE A 433 -8.66 11.71 -17.76
C ILE A 433 -8.34 13.11 -17.22
N ASP A 434 -8.86 13.47 -16.05
CA ASP A 434 -8.60 14.76 -15.42
C ASP A 434 -7.09 14.97 -15.20
N TYR A 435 -6.40 13.98 -14.64
CA TYR A 435 -4.97 14.06 -14.42
C TYR A 435 -4.16 14.16 -15.72
N ALA A 436 -4.50 13.38 -16.76
CA ALA A 436 -3.79 13.40 -18.04
C ALA A 436 -4.04 14.69 -18.83
N VAL A 437 -5.22 15.31 -18.72
CA VAL A 437 -5.48 16.63 -19.31
C VAL A 437 -4.54 17.70 -18.72
N HIS A 438 -4.28 17.63 -17.40
CA HIS A 438 -3.42 18.61 -16.73
C HIS A 438 -1.92 18.30 -16.81
N LYS A 439 -1.53 17.03 -16.86
CA LYS A 439 -0.12 16.58 -16.77
C LYS A 439 0.43 16.01 -18.07
N GLY A 440 -0.40 15.87 -19.10
CA GLY A 440 -0.08 15.36 -20.44
C GLY A 440 -0.54 13.92 -20.67
N LEU A 441 -0.80 13.59 -21.94
CA LEU A 441 -1.46 12.35 -22.35
C LEU A 441 -0.63 11.09 -22.06
N ARG A 442 0.70 11.19 -21.96
CA ARG A 442 1.58 10.07 -21.58
C ARG A 442 1.22 9.46 -20.22
N GLN A 443 0.51 10.19 -19.38
CA GLN A 443 0.09 9.71 -18.06
C GLN A 443 -0.91 8.56 -18.13
N PHE A 444 -1.64 8.41 -19.25
CA PHE A 444 -2.46 7.22 -19.45
C PHE A 444 -1.62 5.95 -19.46
N PHE A 445 -0.49 5.92 -20.18
CA PHE A 445 0.41 4.77 -20.17
C PHE A 445 1.02 4.48 -18.79
N ARG A 446 1.15 5.50 -17.93
CA ARG A 446 1.75 5.36 -16.60
C ARG A 446 0.77 4.92 -15.52
N ARG A 447 -0.52 5.23 -15.70
CA ARG A 447 -1.55 5.09 -14.66
C ARG A 447 -2.62 4.06 -15.02
N MET A 448 -2.69 3.63 -16.28
CA MET A 448 -3.64 2.63 -16.74
C MET A 448 -3.00 1.25 -16.80
N PRO A 449 -3.75 0.16 -16.50
CA PRO A 449 -3.23 -1.20 -16.64
C PRO A 449 -2.80 -1.49 -18.07
N VAL A 450 -1.82 -2.39 -18.25
CA VAL A 450 -1.31 -2.80 -19.58
C VAL A 450 -2.25 -3.80 -20.26
N ARG A 451 -3.51 -3.40 -20.47
CA ARG A 451 -4.56 -4.19 -21.15
C ARG A 451 -5.24 -3.36 -22.23
N LEU A 452 -5.19 -3.81 -23.48
CA LEU A 452 -5.77 -3.09 -24.63
C LEU A 452 -7.26 -2.77 -24.43
N SER A 453 -8.01 -3.66 -23.77
CA SER A 453 -9.43 -3.46 -23.43
C SER A 453 -9.69 -2.21 -22.60
N ASP A 454 -8.80 -1.85 -21.68
CA ASP A 454 -8.96 -0.66 -20.86
C ASP A 454 -8.74 0.61 -21.68
N TYR A 455 -7.78 0.58 -22.62
CA TYR A 455 -7.53 1.69 -23.54
C TYR A 455 -8.63 1.86 -24.58
N LEU A 456 -9.29 0.79 -25.00
CA LEU A 456 -10.49 0.87 -25.84
C LEU A 456 -11.61 1.63 -25.12
N VAL A 457 -11.93 1.24 -23.88
CA VAL A 457 -12.95 1.93 -23.08
C VAL A 457 -12.55 3.38 -22.81
N LEU A 458 -11.27 3.64 -22.49
CA LEU A 458 -10.77 5.00 -22.29
C LEU A 458 -10.92 5.86 -23.56
N CYS A 459 -10.57 5.35 -24.72
CA CYS A 459 -10.60 6.13 -25.95
C CYS A 459 -12.05 6.41 -26.40
N GLU A 460 -12.97 5.45 -26.21
CA GLU A 460 -14.41 5.70 -26.40
C GLU A 460 -14.96 6.74 -25.41
N THR A 461 -14.54 6.68 -24.15
CA THR A 461 -14.89 7.72 -23.17
C THR A 461 -14.36 9.09 -23.61
N LEU A 462 -13.08 9.20 -23.99
CA LEU A 462 -12.47 10.44 -24.46
C LEU A 462 -13.17 10.99 -25.71
N LYS A 463 -13.60 10.12 -26.63
CA LYS A 463 -14.41 10.48 -27.81
C LYS A 463 -15.76 11.08 -27.44
N SER A 464 -16.37 10.61 -26.35
CA SER A 464 -17.66 11.12 -25.86
C SER A 464 -17.55 12.44 -25.09
N LEU A 465 -16.34 12.82 -24.68
CA LEU A 465 -16.06 14.06 -23.95
C LEU A 465 -15.61 15.18 -24.92
N PRO A 466 -15.77 16.47 -24.54
CA PRO A 466 -15.31 17.59 -25.34
C PRO A 466 -13.78 17.80 -25.20
N ILE A 467 -12.98 16.74 -25.40
CA ILE A 467 -11.52 16.75 -25.29
C ILE A 467 -10.92 16.50 -26.67
N ASP A 468 -10.19 17.47 -27.21
CA ASP A 468 -9.42 17.27 -28.45
C ASP A 468 -8.12 16.51 -28.14
N VAL A 469 -8.21 15.18 -28.16
CA VAL A 469 -7.06 14.29 -27.92
C VAL A 469 -5.98 14.47 -28.99
N LEU A 470 -6.35 14.78 -30.24
CA LEU A 470 -5.39 14.94 -31.33
C LEU A 470 -4.82 16.35 -31.44
N GLY A 471 -5.48 17.35 -30.86
CA GLY A 471 -5.00 18.73 -30.85
C GLY A 471 -4.82 19.29 -32.27
N GLY A 472 -5.66 18.84 -33.21
CA GLY A 472 -5.55 19.14 -34.64
C GLY A 472 -4.37 18.47 -35.38
N ARG A 473 -3.58 17.61 -34.73
CA ARG A 473 -2.42 16.93 -35.35
C ARG A 473 -2.86 15.75 -36.20
N ARG A 474 -2.23 15.59 -37.37
CA ARG A 474 -2.35 14.42 -38.23
C ARG A 474 -1.21 13.43 -37.95
N LEU A 475 -1.30 12.23 -38.52
CA LEU A 475 -0.27 11.19 -38.34
C LEU A 475 1.15 11.67 -38.65
N ARG A 476 1.33 12.54 -39.66
CA ARG A 476 2.63 13.15 -39.98
C ARG A 476 3.16 14.02 -38.83
N ASP A 477 2.31 14.88 -38.29
CA ASP A 477 2.70 15.78 -37.18
C ASP A 477 3.03 14.98 -35.91
N ILE A 478 2.27 13.90 -35.66
CA ILE A 478 2.54 12.96 -34.56
C ILE A 478 3.88 12.24 -34.76
N MET A 479 4.21 11.85 -35.99
CA MET A 479 5.51 11.25 -36.30
C MET A 479 6.67 12.24 -36.08
N ASP A 480 6.50 13.50 -36.47
CA ASP A 480 7.51 14.54 -36.28
C ASP A 480 7.70 14.88 -34.80
N ASP A 481 6.62 14.89 -34.01
CA ASP A 481 6.69 15.00 -32.54
C ASP A 481 7.41 13.82 -31.88
N MET A 482 7.17 12.59 -32.35
CA MET A 482 7.86 11.41 -31.82
C MET A 482 9.36 11.44 -32.14
N ARG A 483 9.76 11.93 -33.32
CA ARG A 483 11.17 12.09 -33.71
C ARG A 483 11.91 13.14 -32.89
N GLN A 484 11.23 14.18 -32.42
CA GLN A 484 11.83 15.18 -31.52
C GLN A 484 12.29 14.60 -30.18
N GLY A 485 11.86 13.38 -29.81
CA GLY A 485 12.34 12.67 -28.63
C GLY A 485 13.77 12.13 -28.76
N LYS A 486 14.36 12.09 -29.96
CA LYS A 486 15.76 11.70 -30.17
C LYS A 486 16.69 12.81 -29.70
N SER A 487 17.72 12.44 -28.94
CA SER A 487 18.82 13.35 -28.64
C SER A 487 19.65 13.61 -29.91
N GLN A 488 20.21 14.82 -30.04
CA GLN A 488 21.12 15.17 -31.13
C GLN A 488 22.51 15.45 -30.59
N TRP A 489 23.53 14.91 -31.24
CA TRP A 489 24.92 15.21 -30.92
C TRP A 489 25.33 16.52 -31.59
N ASP A 490 25.76 17.53 -30.81
CA ASP A 490 26.29 18.79 -31.35
C ASP A 490 27.81 18.67 -31.55
N PRO A 491 28.31 18.67 -32.81
CA PRO A 491 29.74 18.58 -33.07
C PRO A 491 30.53 19.81 -32.61
N GLY A 492 29.86 20.94 -32.34
CA GLY A 492 30.49 22.22 -31.98
C GLY A 492 30.85 22.35 -30.49
N ASP A 493 30.02 21.79 -29.60
CA ASP A 493 30.14 21.98 -28.14
C ASP A 493 30.46 20.68 -27.37
N GLY A 494 30.62 19.55 -28.08
CA GLY A 494 31.01 18.26 -27.49
C GLY A 494 29.97 17.65 -26.53
N GLY A 495 28.70 18.08 -26.64
CA GLY A 495 27.61 17.66 -25.77
C GLY A 495 26.39 17.13 -26.54
N GLU A 496 25.62 16.27 -25.87
CA GLU A 496 24.35 15.72 -26.35
C GLU A 496 23.21 16.70 -26.01
N ILE A 497 22.49 17.19 -27.02
CA ILE A 497 21.26 17.97 -26.84
C ILE A 497 20.13 16.98 -26.58
N GLU A 498 19.57 16.99 -25.37
CA GLU A 498 18.52 16.07 -24.98
C GLU A 498 17.22 16.32 -25.77
N GLY A 499 16.66 15.25 -26.35
CA GLY A 499 15.40 15.31 -27.09
C GLY A 499 14.16 15.56 -26.22
N LEU A 500 13.08 16.07 -26.82
CA LEU A 500 11.80 16.38 -26.16
C LEU A 500 10.96 15.12 -25.90
N LYS A 501 11.43 14.26 -24.98
CA LYS A 501 10.80 12.96 -24.65
C LYS A 501 9.34 13.09 -24.20
N SER A 502 8.96 14.17 -23.51
CA SER A 502 7.57 14.40 -23.07
C SER A 502 6.61 14.57 -24.25
N VAL A 503 7.02 15.35 -25.26
CA VAL A 503 6.26 15.58 -26.50
C VAL A 503 6.12 14.29 -27.29
N ALA A 504 7.22 13.53 -27.42
CA ALA A 504 7.19 12.23 -28.09
C ALA A 504 6.25 11.23 -27.39
N ARG A 505 6.31 11.14 -26.05
CA ARG A 505 5.49 10.22 -25.25
C ARG A 505 4.01 10.60 -25.26
N ASP A 506 3.67 11.89 -25.21
CA ASP A 506 2.29 12.35 -25.36
C ASP A 506 1.76 12.04 -26.78
N SER A 507 2.62 12.15 -27.80
CA SER A 507 2.28 11.85 -29.19
C SER A 507 2.11 10.36 -29.46
N ALA A 508 2.81 9.49 -28.74
CA ALA A 508 2.53 8.05 -28.76
C ALA A 508 1.10 7.72 -28.26
N PHE A 509 0.55 8.50 -27.32
CA PHE A 509 -0.85 8.32 -26.92
C PHE A 509 -1.80 8.81 -28.00
N ARG A 510 -1.49 9.92 -28.68
CA ARG A 510 -2.27 10.40 -29.83
C ARG A 510 -2.30 9.36 -30.95
N LEU A 511 -1.17 8.71 -31.23
CA LEU A 511 -1.07 7.60 -32.17
C LEU A 511 -1.97 6.42 -31.76
N LEU A 512 -1.94 6.02 -30.48
CA LEU A 512 -2.83 4.99 -29.95
C LEU A 512 -4.30 5.36 -30.15
N TYR A 513 -4.67 6.60 -29.83
CA TYR A 513 -6.02 7.10 -29.99
C TYR A 513 -6.49 7.03 -31.45
N MET A 514 -5.62 7.39 -32.41
CA MET A 514 -5.92 7.20 -33.84
C MET A 514 -6.22 5.74 -34.16
N PHE A 515 -5.37 4.79 -33.73
CA PHE A 515 -5.56 3.37 -34.01
C PHE A 515 -6.88 2.82 -33.47
N LEU A 516 -7.33 3.29 -32.30
CA LEU A 516 -8.51 2.75 -31.63
C LEU A 516 -9.82 3.45 -32.04
N VAL A 517 -9.78 4.73 -32.39
CA VAL A 517 -10.99 5.56 -32.56
C VAL A 517 -11.21 6.08 -33.98
N GLU A 518 -10.14 6.41 -34.72
CA GLU A 518 -10.29 7.00 -36.05
C GLU A 518 -10.56 5.94 -37.14
N GLU A 519 -11.37 6.33 -38.12
CA GLU A 519 -11.59 5.55 -39.35
C GLU A 519 -10.41 5.77 -40.30
N PHE A 520 -9.50 4.80 -40.36
CA PHE A 520 -8.49 4.75 -41.42
C PHE A 520 -9.16 4.29 -42.71
N THR A 521 -8.84 4.93 -43.83
CA THR A 521 -9.23 4.41 -45.14
C THR A 521 -8.34 3.19 -45.46
N CYS A 522 -8.87 2.18 -46.14
CA CYS A 522 -8.08 0.99 -46.55
C CYS A 522 -7.02 1.29 -47.63
N GLU A 523 -6.54 2.53 -47.73
CA GLU A 523 -5.46 2.90 -48.63
C GLU A 523 -4.13 2.34 -48.11
N VAL A 524 -3.43 1.60 -48.97
CA VAL A 524 -2.12 0.98 -48.67
C VAL A 524 -1.10 1.97 -48.10
N LYS A 525 -1.20 3.25 -48.49
CA LYS A 525 -0.34 4.33 -48.02
C LYS A 525 -0.57 4.67 -46.54
N GLU A 526 -1.81 4.70 -46.08
CA GLU A 526 -2.14 4.97 -44.67
C GLU A 526 -1.72 3.81 -43.78
N GLN A 527 -1.91 2.57 -44.23
CA GLN A 527 -1.46 1.37 -43.50
C GLN A 527 0.06 1.30 -43.34
N ASN A 528 0.83 1.67 -44.38
CA ASN A 528 2.28 1.75 -44.27
C ASN A 528 2.73 2.87 -43.33
N SER A 529 2.01 3.98 -43.30
CA SER A 529 2.27 5.10 -42.39
C SER A 529 2.02 4.71 -40.94
N ALA A 530 0.90 4.03 -40.68
CA ALA A 530 0.56 3.48 -39.37
C ALA A 530 1.59 2.43 -38.91
N PHE A 531 2.04 1.55 -39.82
CA PHE A 531 3.07 0.57 -39.53
C PHE A 531 4.39 1.23 -39.13
N ASN A 532 4.86 2.23 -39.89
CA ASN A 532 6.10 2.93 -39.59
C ASN A 532 6.03 3.69 -38.24
N ALA A 533 4.86 4.24 -37.91
CA ALA A 533 4.62 4.86 -36.61
C ALA A 533 4.65 3.86 -35.45
N ALA A 534 3.98 2.72 -35.59
CA ALA A 534 4.02 1.65 -34.58
C ALA A 534 5.45 1.07 -34.43
N LEU A 535 6.15 0.87 -35.54
CA LEU A 535 7.53 0.40 -35.55
C LEU A 535 8.47 1.39 -34.85
N PHE A 536 8.29 2.70 -35.07
CA PHE A 536 9.06 3.73 -34.38
C PHE A 536 8.91 3.62 -32.87
N VAL A 537 7.66 3.53 -32.37
CA VAL A 537 7.40 3.39 -30.94
C VAL A 537 8.08 2.13 -30.38
N VAL A 538 7.92 0.99 -31.05
CA VAL A 538 8.43 -0.30 -30.57
C VAL A 538 9.97 -0.38 -30.58
N SER A 539 10.63 0.25 -31.56
CA SER A 539 12.10 0.23 -31.71
C SER A 539 12.84 1.21 -30.79
N HIS A 540 12.20 2.29 -30.34
CA HIS A 540 12.87 3.35 -29.57
C HIS A 540 12.64 3.20 -28.05
N TYR A 541 13.18 2.14 -27.46
CA TYR A 541 13.01 1.82 -26.03
C TYR A 541 13.53 2.90 -25.06
N ARG A 542 14.52 3.69 -25.46
CA ARG A 542 15.03 4.84 -24.68
C ARG A 542 14.02 5.99 -24.59
N ILE A 543 13.11 6.09 -25.56
CA ILE A 543 12.06 7.12 -25.60
C ILE A 543 10.76 6.55 -25.00
N PHE A 544 10.34 5.37 -25.46
CA PHE A 544 9.07 4.74 -25.11
C PHE A 544 9.28 3.52 -24.21
N LYS A 545 8.69 3.56 -23.03
CA LYS A 545 8.80 2.50 -22.02
C LYS A 545 7.85 1.34 -22.34
N TYR A 546 7.97 0.25 -21.57
CA TYR A 546 7.29 -1.03 -21.83
C TYR A 546 5.79 -0.91 -22.15
N THR A 547 5.01 -0.24 -21.31
CA THR A 547 3.54 -0.13 -21.44
C THR A 547 3.19 0.61 -22.73
N THR A 548 3.91 1.69 -23.03
CA THR A 548 3.70 2.44 -24.29
C THR A 548 3.95 1.54 -25.50
N ARG A 549 5.10 0.86 -25.53
CA ARG A 549 5.48 -0.03 -26.64
C ARG A 549 4.49 -1.19 -26.80
N LYS A 550 4.09 -1.81 -25.69
CA LYS A 550 3.20 -2.98 -25.69
C LYS A 550 1.79 -2.62 -26.14
N ILE A 551 1.22 -1.53 -25.64
CA ILE A 551 -0.14 -1.12 -25.96
C ILE A 551 -0.25 -0.56 -27.39
N VAL A 552 0.70 0.27 -27.83
CA VAL A 552 0.70 0.79 -29.21
C VAL A 552 0.86 -0.35 -30.22
N ARG A 553 1.74 -1.31 -29.94
CA ARG A 553 1.90 -2.52 -30.78
C ARG A 553 0.61 -3.34 -30.83
N ALA A 554 0.01 -3.63 -29.67
CA ALA A 554 -1.23 -4.40 -29.59
C ALA A 554 -2.37 -3.71 -30.35
N ALA A 555 -2.51 -2.40 -30.24
CA ALA A 555 -3.51 -1.63 -30.95
C ALA A 555 -3.30 -1.66 -32.48
N PHE A 556 -2.05 -1.58 -32.95
CA PHE A 556 -1.75 -1.71 -34.37
C PHE A 556 -2.08 -3.12 -34.90
N GLU A 557 -1.68 -4.17 -34.18
CA GLU A 557 -1.96 -5.56 -34.55
C GLU A 557 -3.46 -5.90 -34.54
N ASP A 558 -4.23 -5.28 -33.64
CA ASP A 558 -5.70 -5.41 -33.56
C ASP A 558 -6.41 -4.67 -34.70
N ARG A 559 -5.93 -3.47 -35.04
CA ARG A 559 -6.59 -2.59 -36.03
C ARG A 559 -6.26 -2.94 -37.48
N PHE A 560 -5.04 -3.39 -37.78
CA PHE A 560 -4.56 -3.57 -39.16
C PHE A 560 -4.17 -5.01 -39.47
N HIS A 561 -4.42 -5.46 -40.71
CA HIS A 561 -3.92 -6.74 -41.18
C HIS A 561 -2.39 -6.71 -41.35
N VAL A 562 -1.66 -7.22 -40.36
CA VAL A 562 -0.20 -7.23 -40.36
C VAL A 562 0.33 -8.32 -41.30
N SER A 563 1.08 -7.93 -42.32
CA SER A 563 1.76 -8.89 -43.21
C SER A 563 2.85 -9.67 -42.45
N ALA A 564 3.18 -10.87 -42.91
CA ALA A 564 4.25 -11.68 -42.31
C ALA A 564 5.60 -10.94 -42.24
N LYS A 565 5.89 -10.05 -43.21
CA LYS A 565 7.09 -9.20 -43.22
C LYS A 565 7.05 -8.14 -42.12
N GLN A 566 5.91 -7.47 -41.95
CA GLN A 566 5.73 -6.47 -40.90
C GLN A 566 5.79 -7.09 -39.51
N LEU A 567 5.13 -8.23 -39.30
CA LEU A 567 5.16 -8.95 -38.02
C LEU A 567 6.58 -9.41 -37.68
N LYS A 568 7.32 -9.94 -38.66
CA LYS A 568 8.73 -10.31 -38.48
C LYS A 568 9.59 -9.11 -38.08
N THR A 569 9.31 -7.93 -38.62
CA THR A 569 10.05 -6.69 -38.30
C THR A 569 9.73 -6.21 -36.88
N LEU A 570 8.45 -6.21 -36.48
CA LEU A 570 8.05 -5.89 -35.10
C LEU A 570 8.65 -6.87 -34.07
N ASN A 571 8.79 -8.15 -34.44
CA ASN A 571 9.41 -9.17 -33.59
C ASN A 571 10.93 -9.06 -33.43
N GLN A 572 11.61 -8.20 -34.19
CA GLN A 572 13.03 -7.89 -33.94
C GLN A 572 13.25 -7.14 -32.64
N TRP A 573 12.19 -6.55 -32.09
CA TRP A 573 12.17 -5.76 -30.87
C TRP A 573 11.28 -6.47 -29.84
N PRO A 574 11.77 -7.55 -29.21
CA PRO A 574 10.99 -8.31 -28.23
C PRO A 574 10.67 -7.42 -27.02
N ILE A 575 9.40 -7.40 -26.63
CA ILE A 575 8.92 -6.64 -25.46
C ILE A 575 8.81 -7.64 -24.29
N GLY A 576 9.88 -7.73 -23.51
CA GLY A 576 10.02 -8.69 -22.40
C GLY A 576 9.51 -8.15 -21.06
N SER A 577 9.32 -9.03 -20.07
CA SER A 577 8.93 -8.64 -18.71
C SER A 577 10.01 -7.87 -17.94
N GLU A 578 11.26 -7.90 -18.41
CA GLU A 578 12.36 -7.12 -17.83
C GLU A 578 12.19 -5.61 -18.10
N ASP A 579 11.60 -5.24 -19.25
CA ASP A 579 11.31 -3.85 -19.61
C ASP A 579 10.18 -3.24 -18.75
N GLU A 580 9.32 -4.07 -18.15
CA GLU A 580 8.21 -3.64 -17.29
C GLU A 580 8.72 -2.96 -16.01
N ALA A 581 9.91 -3.34 -15.54
CA ALA A 581 10.56 -2.71 -14.40
C ALA A 581 11.07 -1.28 -14.69
N GLU A 582 11.33 -0.94 -15.95
CA GLU A 582 11.81 0.40 -16.37
C GLU A 582 10.69 1.43 -16.54
N ASP A 583 9.43 1.00 -16.52
CA ASP A 583 8.26 1.87 -16.66
C ASP A 583 7.85 2.55 -15.33
N VAL A 584 8.46 2.10 -14.23
CA VAL A 584 8.22 2.58 -12.87
C VAL A 584 9.11 3.80 -12.59
N THR A 585 8.90 4.92 -13.28
CA THR A 585 9.65 6.16 -13.05
C THR A 585 8.82 7.24 -12.38
N THR A 586 9.40 7.84 -11.33
CA THR A 586 8.93 9.07 -10.67
C THR A 586 9.15 10.27 -11.59
N GLU A 587 8.40 11.35 -11.38
CA GLU A 587 8.09 12.42 -12.35
C GLU A 587 9.27 13.20 -12.98
N GLU A 588 10.54 12.93 -12.65
CA GLU A 588 11.71 13.55 -13.30
C GLU A 588 12.84 12.51 -13.52
N GLU A 589 13.24 12.32 -14.79
CA GLU A 589 14.48 11.60 -15.15
C GLU A 589 15.56 12.67 -15.43
N CYS A 590 16.53 12.83 -14.53
CA CYS A 590 17.78 13.54 -14.78
C CYS A 590 18.96 12.55 -14.73
N LEU A 591 19.70 12.53 -15.85
CA LEU A 591 21.08 12.09 -16.08
C LEU A 591 21.50 10.71 -15.54
N ASN A 592 21.83 9.81 -16.48
CA ASN A 592 23.14 9.14 -16.49
C ASN A 592 23.47 8.67 -17.90
N ALA A 593 24.65 9.06 -18.36
CA ALA A 593 25.31 8.57 -19.55
C ALA A 593 25.96 7.21 -19.25
N ASP A 594 25.81 6.25 -20.16
CA ASP A 594 26.92 5.73 -20.97
C ASP A 594 26.57 4.40 -21.66
N PHE A 595 26.95 4.41 -22.94
CA PHE A 595 27.41 3.31 -23.81
C PHE A 595 26.57 2.98 -25.04
N ASP A 596 27.26 3.13 -26.18
CA ASP A 596 26.83 3.01 -27.56
C ASP A 596 26.43 1.59 -27.96
N SER A 597 25.44 1.53 -28.83
CA SER A 597 25.43 0.53 -29.91
C SER A 597 24.90 1.20 -31.17
N ASP A 598 25.80 1.45 -32.11
CA ASP A 598 25.52 1.86 -33.50
C ASP A 598 24.46 0.95 -34.14
N PHE A 599 23.22 1.43 -34.29
CA PHE A 599 22.27 0.87 -35.27
C PHE A 599 21.08 1.82 -35.53
N ASP A 600 21.32 3.09 -35.90
CA ASP A 600 20.23 4.05 -36.15
C ASP A 600 20.20 4.63 -37.59
N SER A 601 20.91 4.01 -38.55
CA SER A 601 21.10 4.57 -39.90
C SER A 601 20.42 3.80 -41.05
N TYR A 602 19.15 3.40 -40.91
CA TYR A 602 18.45 2.75 -42.04
C TYR A 602 16.98 3.13 -42.31
N TYR A 603 16.40 4.14 -41.66
CA TYR A 603 15.00 4.52 -41.91
C TYR A 603 14.77 6.03 -42.07
N ASP A 604 15.73 6.75 -42.68
CA ASP A 604 15.61 8.18 -43.01
C ASP A 604 15.35 8.49 -44.49
N SER A 605 15.06 7.48 -45.33
CA SER A 605 14.63 7.72 -46.70
C SER A 605 13.25 7.13 -46.95
N ASP A 606 12.28 8.03 -47.06
CA ASP A 606 10.96 7.96 -47.73
C ASP A 606 9.74 8.14 -46.82
N PHE A 607 9.40 9.43 -46.59
CA PHE A 607 8.05 9.93 -46.28
C PHE A 607 7.77 11.27 -46.93
#